data_AF-A0A1U8NPK2-F1
#
_entry.id   AF-A0A1U8NPK2-F1
#
_cell.length_a   1.000
_cell.length_b   1.000
_cell.length_c   1.000
_cell.angle_alpha   90.00
_cell.angle_beta   90.00
_cell.angle_gamma   90.00
#
_symmetry.space_group_name_H-M   'P 1'
#
loop_
_entity.id
_entity.type
_entity.pdbx_description
1 polymer ?
#
loop_
_entity_poly.entity_id
_entity_poly.type
_entity_poly.pdbx_seq_one_letter_code
_entity_poly.pdbx_strand_id
1 'polypeptide(L)'
;MLQNLKFLQPTPQLLQPPTSAAPLPQLHSTCFPILKQFKISRRELTICSNSSLLLLLGSQALESKAKAEESSPNDNQQKEENVATPNPNCSNKVPTKRAFLDIAIDGEPVGRIVIGLYGDDVPVGAATFGSIVSGAAGISYRRKEFVKIMPNYVQHGGLRSYGVDAELAKRSGSNLAVENLREEWEREYEKCPGVKNLAGTVSILVRDPSKPPPKLKLVARKGKLEIDEEEIGTDPNGTEFVISIMDSPELDASALVIGQVLDGMEVVKRIGQVKTVQENTASPYFRVAKLIGDKRAVVAERGFNRPYAKVVINNCGLMD
;
A
#
# COMPACT_ATOMS: atom_id res chain seq x y z
N MET A 1 -14.05 75.19 10.03
CA MET A 1 -12.66 74.77 9.78
C MET A 1 -12.75 73.41 9.08
N LEU A 2 -12.61 73.35 7.75
CA LEU A 2 -11.35 73.12 7.01
C LEU A 2 -10.69 71.79 7.46
N GLN A 3 -10.33 70.82 6.62
CA GLN A 3 -10.23 70.64 5.17
C GLN A 3 -10.01 69.13 4.94
N ASN A 4 -10.49 68.58 3.82
CA ASN A 4 -9.63 67.79 2.94
C ASN A 4 -10.19 67.77 1.51
N LEU A 5 -9.30 68.09 0.57
CA LEU A 5 -9.59 68.46 -0.82
C LEU A 5 -9.37 67.27 -1.78
N LYS A 6 -10.35 67.11 -2.70
CA LYS A 6 -10.30 66.86 -4.17
C LYS A 6 -9.30 65.82 -4.70
N PHE A 7 -9.75 64.68 -5.24
CA PHE A 7 -10.23 64.44 -6.62
C PHE A 7 -9.29 64.88 -7.75
N LEU A 8 -8.87 63.92 -8.59
CA LEU A 8 -8.73 64.02 -10.05
C LEU A 8 -8.64 62.61 -10.69
N GLN A 9 -9.67 62.23 -11.46
CA GLN A 9 -9.55 61.25 -12.57
C GLN A 9 -9.03 61.99 -13.82
N PRO A 10 -8.57 61.25 -14.85
CA PRO A 10 -9.31 61.31 -16.12
C PRO A 10 -9.38 60.00 -16.95
N THR A 11 -10.60 59.73 -17.42
CA THR A 11 -11.10 59.36 -18.78
C THR A 11 -10.38 58.34 -19.71
N PRO A 12 -11.13 57.49 -20.44
CA PRO A 12 -10.61 56.40 -21.27
C PRO A 12 -10.44 56.78 -22.75
N GLN A 13 -9.51 56.14 -23.46
CA GLN A 13 -9.42 56.20 -24.92
C GLN A 13 -9.62 54.81 -25.55
N LEU A 14 -10.67 54.75 -26.37
CA LEU A 14 -10.98 53.71 -27.35
C LEU A 14 -10.00 53.80 -28.52
N LEU A 15 -9.42 52.67 -28.93
CA LEU A 15 -8.80 52.50 -30.24
C LEU A 15 -9.22 51.14 -30.84
N GLN A 16 -9.74 51.22 -32.06
CA GLN A 16 -10.38 50.17 -32.86
C GLN A 16 -9.36 49.19 -33.47
N PRO A 17 -9.79 47.98 -33.89
CA PRO A 17 -8.92 46.96 -34.44
C PRO A 17 -8.64 47.16 -35.94
N PRO A 18 -7.44 46.85 -36.44
CA PRO A 18 -7.19 46.78 -37.87
C PRO A 18 -7.58 45.41 -38.45
N THR A 19 -8.56 45.43 -39.35
CA THR A 19 -8.77 44.44 -40.42
C THR A 19 -7.76 44.65 -41.55
N SER A 20 -7.02 43.60 -41.93
CA SER A 20 -6.76 43.26 -43.34
C SER A 20 -6.11 41.89 -43.45
N ALA A 21 -6.72 41.04 -44.26
CA ALA A 21 -6.28 39.69 -44.60
C ALA A 21 -5.17 39.70 -45.65
N ALA A 22 -4.29 38.69 -45.59
CA ALA A 22 -3.48 38.19 -46.71
C ALA A 22 -3.28 36.67 -46.54
N PRO A 23 -3.15 35.90 -47.63
CA PRO A 23 -3.65 34.53 -47.71
C PRO A 23 -2.69 33.46 -47.21
N LEU A 24 -3.25 32.40 -46.60
CA LEU A 24 -2.56 31.17 -46.24
C LEU A 24 -2.18 30.37 -47.50
N PRO A 25 -0.97 29.78 -47.57
CA PRO A 25 -0.58 28.89 -48.65
C PRO A 25 -1.36 27.57 -48.56
N GLN A 26 -1.97 27.18 -49.69
CA GLN A 26 -2.64 25.90 -49.88
C GLN A 26 -1.63 24.75 -49.77
N LEU A 27 -1.76 23.93 -48.73
CA LEU A 27 -1.14 22.62 -48.68
C LEU A 27 -1.93 21.69 -49.61
N HIS A 28 -1.29 21.32 -50.71
CA HIS A 28 -1.76 20.32 -51.65
C HIS A 28 -2.04 19.01 -50.90
N SER A 29 -3.30 18.58 -50.99
CA SER A 29 -3.73 17.21 -50.73
C SER A 29 -3.08 16.31 -51.78
N THR A 30 -2.11 15.50 -51.37
CA THR A 30 -1.64 14.36 -52.16
C THR A 30 -2.23 13.08 -51.58
N CYS A 31 -3.02 12.47 -52.46
CA CYS A 31 -3.61 11.14 -52.41
C CYS A 31 -2.66 10.06 -51.86
N PHE A 32 -3.07 9.37 -50.80
CA PHE A 32 -2.48 8.08 -50.41
C PHE A 32 -3.25 6.94 -51.09
N PRO A 33 -2.58 5.99 -51.76
CA PRO A 33 -3.28 4.86 -52.35
C PRO A 33 -3.72 3.87 -51.28
N ILE A 34 -4.97 3.44 -51.45
CA ILE A 34 -5.64 2.33 -50.79
C ILE A 34 -4.86 1.03 -51.09
N LEU A 35 -4.43 0.32 -50.04
CA LEU A 35 -4.12 -1.11 -50.14
C LEU A 35 -4.93 -1.93 -49.14
N LYS A 36 -5.38 -3.05 -49.67
CA LYS A 36 -6.54 -3.84 -49.27
C LYS A 36 -6.37 -4.60 -47.95
N GLN A 37 -7.53 -4.79 -47.33
CA GLN A 37 -7.83 -5.65 -46.19
C GLN A 37 -7.20 -7.06 -46.29
N PHE A 38 -6.60 -7.52 -45.19
CA PHE A 38 -6.53 -8.95 -44.88
C PHE A 38 -7.28 -9.20 -43.57
N LYS A 39 -8.49 -9.78 -43.70
CA LYS A 39 -9.24 -10.38 -42.60
C LYS A 39 -8.70 -11.79 -42.40
N ILE A 40 -8.08 -12.08 -41.27
CA ILE A 40 -7.78 -13.46 -40.86
C ILE A 40 -8.90 -13.90 -39.91
N SER A 41 -9.80 -14.72 -40.44
CA SER A 41 -10.90 -15.35 -39.73
C SER A 41 -10.43 -16.66 -39.11
N ARG A 42 -10.51 -16.80 -37.78
CA ARG A 42 -10.33 -18.09 -37.08
C ARG A 42 -11.66 -18.86 -37.04
N ARG A 43 -11.76 -19.88 -37.90
CA ARG A 43 -12.65 -21.06 -37.84
C ARG A 43 -11.88 -22.16 -38.58
N GLU A 44 -11.87 -23.45 -38.29
CA GLU A 44 -12.48 -24.38 -37.33
C GLU A 44 -11.62 -25.66 -37.40
N LEU A 45 -11.77 -26.58 -36.44
CA LEU A 45 -11.06 -27.87 -36.40
C LEU A 45 -11.57 -28.81 -37.53
N THR A 46 -10.72 -29.77 -37.96
CA THR A 46 -10.90 -31.25 -37.85
C THR A 46 -10.31 -32.10 -39.00
N ILE A 47 -9.56 -33.14 -38.58
CA ILE A 47 -9.54 -34.57 -39.00
C ILE A 47 -8.89 -35.01 -40.34
N CYS A 48 -8.18 -36.16 -40.23
CA CYS A 48 -7.63 -37.12 -41.21
C CYS A 48 -6.08 -37.11 -41.26
N SER A 49 -5.34 -38.22 -41.23
CA SER A 49 -5.65 -39.65 -41.11
C SER A 49 -4.34 -40.44 -40.98
N ASN A 50 -4.36 -41.45 -40.11
CA ASN A 50 -3.86 -42.83 -40.25
C ASN A 50 -2.39 -43.12 -40.65
N SER A 51 -1.66 -43.79 -39.74
CA SER A 51 -1.37 -45.25 -39.80
C SER A 51 -0.24 -45.59 -38.79
N SER A 52 -0.52 -46.33 -37.70
CA SER A 52 -0.35 -47.81 -37.52
C SER A 52 1.13 -48.23 -37.40
N LEU A 53 1.63 -48.82 -36.30
CA LEU A 53 1.33 -50.14 -35.70
C LEU A 53 1.93 -50.16 -34.27
N LEU A 54 1.18 -50.41 -33.20
CA LEU A 54 0.96 -51.71 -32.52
C LEU A 54 2.21 -52.56 -32.22
N LEU A 55 2.55 -52.68 -30.93
CA LEU A 55 2.83 -53.96 -30.27
C LEU A 55 2.44 -53.87 -28.78
N LEU A 56 1.43 -54.68 -28.45
CA LEU A 56 0.94 -55.01 -27.11
C LEU A 56 1.79 -56.13 -26.49
N LEU A 57 1.63 -56.31 -25.17
CA LEU A 57 1.99 -57.43 -24.26
C LEU A 57 2.93 -56.91 -23.17
N GLY A 58 2.70 -57.08 -21.86
CA GLY A 58 1.69 -57.79 -21.11
C GLY A 58 2.14 -57.78 -19.63
N SER A 59 1.16 -57.66 -18.74
CA SER A 59 1.09 -58.02 -17.31
C SER A 59 2.37 -58.41 -16.56
N GLN A 60 2.60 -57.82 -15.37
CA GLN A 60 2.43 -58.51 -14.08
C GLN A 60 2.79 -57.62 -12.89
N ALA A 61 1.96 -57.73 -11.85
CA ALA A 61 2.14 -57.18 -10.53
C ALA A 61 3.30 -57.87 -9.77
N LEU A 62 3.94 -57.13 -8.88
CA LEU A 62 4.65 -57.71 -7.73
C LEU A 62 4.63 -56.71 -6.58
N GLU A 63 3.69 -56.98 -5.66
CA GLU A 63 3.72 -56.54 -4.26
C GLU A 63 4.93 -57.17 -3.55
N SER A 64 5.63 -56.39 -2.73
CA SER A 64 6.45 -56.96 -1.65
C SER A 64 5.80 -56.63 -0.31
N LYS A 65 5.14 -57.66 0.23
CA LYS A 65 4.59 -57.76 1.57
C LYS A 65 5.67 -58.38 2.47
N ALA A 66 5.94 -57.76 3.62
CA ALA A 66 6.51 -58.44 4.78
C ALA A 66 5.61 -58.15 5.98
N LYS A 67 5.12 -59.22 6.61
CA LYS A 67 4.20 -59.26 7.75
C LYS A 67 4.87 -60.06 8.85
N ALA A 68 4.75 -59.61 10.10
CA ALA A 68 4.59 -60.39 11.35
C ALA A 68 4.79 -59.42 12.53
N GLU A 69 4.12 -59.49 13.68
CA GLU A 69 2.85 -60.04 14.16
C GLU A 69 2.67 -59.46 15.59
N GLU A 70 1.45 -59.45 16.11
CA GLU A 70 0.99 -58.75 17.33
C GLU A 70 1.68 -59.13 18.65
N SER A 71 1.77 -58.17 19.58
CA SER A 71 1.20 -58.31 20.93
C SER A 71 1.23 -56.97 21.70
N SER A 72 0.09 -56.58 22.27
CA SER A 72 -0.02 -55.52 23.29
C SER A 72 0.57 -56.03 24.62
N PRO A 73 1.06 -55.13 25.49
CA PRO A 73 0.16 -54.61 26.52
C PRO A 73 0.31 -53.10 26.77
N ASN A 74 -0.79 -52.52 27.25
CA ASN A 74 -0.85 -51.19 27.85
C ASN A 74 0.27 -50.99 28.88
N ASP A 75 0.96 -49.85 28.82
CA ASP A 75 1.18 -49.07 30.02
C ASP A 75 1.47 -47.59 29.71
N ASN A 76 0.89 -46.74 30.55
CA ASN A 76 0.98 -45.30 30.49
C ASN A 76 2.42 -44.81 30.56
N GLN A 77 2.82 -43.93 29.64
CA GLN A 77 3.77 -42.87 29.93
C GLN A 77 3.65 -41.74 28.91
N GLN A 78 3.29 -40.58 29.43
CA GLN A 78 3.29 -39.29 28.75
C GLN A 78 4.65 -39.04 28.10
N LYS A 79 4.66 -38.79 26.80
CA LYS A 79 5.76 -38.08 26.13
C LYS A 79 5.17 -36.79 25.55
N GLU A 80 5.51 -35.71 26.24
CA GLU A 80 5.33 -34.33 25.79
C GLU A 80 6.03 -34.14 24.45
N GLU A 81 5.23 -34.09 23.39
CA GLU A 81 5.65 -33.56 22.10
C GLU A 81 5.42 -32.05 22.16
N ASN A 82 6.52 -31.28 22.14
CA ASN A 82 6.56 -29.84 22.31
C ASN A 82 5.75 -29.11 21.22
N VAL A 83 4.45 -28.95 21.49
CA VAL A 83 3.63 -27.88 20.94
C VAL A 83 4.17 -26.58 21.53
N ALA A 84 4.75 -25.72 20.70
CA ALA A 84 5.11 -24.37 21.12
C ALA A 84 3.85 -23.64 21.59
N THR A 85 3.67 -23.58 22.90
CA THR A 85 2.64 -22.78 23.57
C THR A 85 2.75 -21.32 23.15
N PRO A 86 1.65 -20.65 22.76
CA PRO A 86 1.66 -19.21 22.57
C PRO A 86 1.87 -18.55 23.93
N ASN A 87 2.94 -17.78 24.07
CA ASN A 87 3.22 -17.01 25.29
C ASN A 87 2.01 -16.07 25.59
N PRO A 88 1.46 -16.08 26.81
CA PRO A 88 0.19 -15.41 27.12
C PRO A 88 0.29 -13.88 27.24
N ASN A 89 1.45 -13.28 26.99
CA ASN A 89 1.74 -11.89 27.38
C ASN A 89 1.66 -10.85 26.25
N CYS A 90 1.46 -11.29 25.00
CA CYS A 90 1.43 -10.38 23.84
C CYS A 90 0.02 -10.14 23.29
N SER A 91 -0.93 -11.00 23.65
CA SER A 91 -2.29 -11.01 23.10
C SER A 91 -3.33 -10.36 24.00
N ASN A 92 -3.00 -10.08 25.26
CA ASN A 92 -3.94 -9.55 26.27
C ASN A 92 -3.75 -8.05 26.49
N LYS A 93 -3.79 -7.25 25.42
CA LYS A 93 -3.76 -5.79 25.52
C LYS A 93 -5.18 -5.25 25.67
N VAL A 94 -5.37 -4.34 26.61
CA VAL A 94 -6.69 -3.72 26.85
C VAL A 94 -6.78 -2.44 26.03
N PRO A 95 -7.79 -2.29 25.15
CA PRO A 95 -8.02 -1.03 24.44
C PRO A 95 -8.36 0.10 25.41
N THR A 96 -7.61 1.21 25.33
CA THR A 96 -7.80 2.40 26.18
C THR A 96 -8.67 3.47 25.53
N LYS A 97 -8.64 3.55 24.20
CA LYS A 97 -9.45 4.48 23.39
C LYS A 97 -10.04 3.75 22.20
N ARG A 98 -11.12 4.29 21.66
CA ARG A 98 -11.74 3.78 20.42
C ARG A 98 -11.62 4.81 19.31
N ALA A 99 -11.54 4.32 18.08
CA ALA A 99 -11.47 5.10 16.86
C ALA A 99 -12.40 4.46 15.82
N PHE A 100 -13.01 5.25 14.93
CA PHE A 100 -13.80 4.72 13.84
C PHE A 100 -13.28 5.18 12.47
N LEU A 101 -13.46 4.33 11.47
CA LEU A 101 -13.20 4.62 10.06
C LEU A 101 -14.45 4.26 9.23
N ASP A 102 -15.07 5.24 8.58
CA ASP A 102 -16.16 5.03 7.63
C ASP A 102 -15.57 4.77 6.25
N ILE A 103 -15.78 3.58 5.68
CA ILE A 103 -15.16 3.13 4.44
C ILE A 103 -16.13 3.26 3.28
N ALA A 104 -15.62 3.73 2.13
CA ALA A 104 -16.31 3.69 0.85
C ALA A 104 -15.43 3.02 -0.22
N ILE A 105 -16.05 2.23 -1.11
CA ILE A 105 -15.41 1.59 -2.26
C ILE A 105 -16.06 2.17 -3.53
N ASP A 106 -15.27 2.76 -4.42
CA ASP A 106 -15.74 3.48 -5.62
C ASP A 106 -16.82 4.54 -5.35
N GLY A 107 -16.77 5.14 -4.15
CA GLY A 107 -17.71 6.16 -3.70
C GLY A 107 -18.95 5.62 -3.00
N GLU A 108 -19.18 4.31 -2.99
CA GLU A 108 -20.28 3.69 -2.26
C GLU A 108 -19.87 3.36 -0.82
N PRO A 109 -20.63 3.81 0.20
CA PRO A 109 -20.32 3.50 1.59
C PRO A 109 -20.53 2.01 1.87
N VAL A 110 -19.50 1.35 2.39
CA VAL A 110 -19.50 -0.10 2.66
C VAL A 110 -19.77 -0.41 4.12
N GLY A 111 -19.29 0.44 5.03
CA GLY A 111 -19.51 0.26 6.47
C GLY A 111 -18.49 1.01 7.32
N ARG A 112 -18.56 0.77 8.63
CA ARG A 112 -17.70 1.38 9.64
C ARG A 112 -16.80 0.32 10.26
N ILE A 113 -15.53 0.64 10.42
CA ILE A 113 -14.57 -0.14 11.20
C ILE A 113 -14.36 0.57 12.53
N VAL A 114 -14.52 -0.13 13.65
CA VAL A 114 -14.21 0.38 14.99
C VAL A 114 -12.93 -0.28 15.48
N ILE A 115 -11.97 0.54 15.90
CA ILE A 115 -10.63 0.13 16.30
C ILE A 115 -10.44 0.49 17.78
N GLY A 116 -9.98 -0.47 18.58
CA GLY A 116 -9.50 -0.24 19.93
C GLY A 116 -8.00 0.02 19.91
N LEU A 117 -7.55 1.11 20.55
CA LEU A 117 -6.14 1.53 20.59
C LEU A 117 -5.49 1.14 21.92
N TYR A 118 -4.25 0.64 21.87
CA TYR A 118 -3.47 0.20 23.03
C TYR A 118 -2.63 1.35 23.60
N GLY A 119 -3.28 2.39 24.11
CA GLY A 119 -2.58 3.60 24.58
C GLY A 119 -1.66 3.39 25.79
N ASP A 120 -1.89 2.36 26.59
CA ASP A 120 -1.04 2.06 27.75
C ASP A 120 0.21 1.26 27.37
N ASP A 121 0.10 0.37 26.36
CA ASP A 121 1.22 -0.46 25.89
C ASP A 121 2.12 0.28 24.89
N VAL A 122 1.51 1.02 23.94
CA VAL A 122 2.21 1.73 22.87
C VAL A 122 1.73 3.19 22.78
N PRO A 123 2.01 4.02 23.81
CA PRO A 123 1.52 5.38 23.90
C PRO A 123 1.88 6.26 22.70
N VAL A 124 3.09 6.14 22.14
CA VAL A 124 3.55 7.00 21.02
C VAL A 124 2.80 6.66 19.74
N GLY A 125 2.72 5.38 19.40
CA GLY A 125 2.02 4.88 18.22
C GLY A 125 0.51 5.11 18.30
N ALA A 126 -0.11 4.79 19.44
CA ALA A 126 -1.53 5.01 19.67
C ALA A 126 -1.89 6.51 19.65
N ALA A 127 -1.08 7.38 20.26
CA ALA A 127 -1.30 8.82 20.21
C ALA A 127 -1.11 9.38 18.79
N THR A 128 -0.11 8.91 18.05
CA THR A 128 0.14 9.31 16.67
C THR A 128 -1.08 8.99 15.80
N PHE A 129 -1.53 7.74 15.81
CA PHE A 129 -2.71 7.31 15.06
C PHE A 129 -3.97 8.05 15.51
N GLY A 130 -4.19 8.17 16.82
CA GLY A 130 -5.33 8.89 17.38
C GLY A 130 -5.39 10.36 16.98
N SER A 131 -4.23 11.04 16.94
CA SER A 131 -4.15 12.45 16.51
C SER A 131 -4.55 12.62 15.05
N ILE A 132 -4.11 11.73 14.15
CA ILE A 132 -4.43 11.78 12.73
C ILE A 132 -5.90 11.41 12.51
N VAL A 133 -6.40 10.37 13.18
CA VAL A 133 -7.83 9.99 13.08
C VAL A 133 -8.73 11.13 13.54
N SER A 134 -8.40 11.80 14.64
CA SER A 134 -9.19 12.92 15.19
C SER A 134 -9.26 14.13 14.27
N GLY A 135 -8.25 14.34 13.42
CA GLY A 135 -8.16 15.54 12.59
C GLY A 135 -7.77 16.82 13.34
N ALA A 136 -7.39 16.73 14.62
CA ALA A 136 -7.18 17.90 15.48
C ALA A 136 -6.10 18.88 14.96
N ALA A 137 -5.07 18.36 14.28
CA ALA A 137 -4.00 19.16 13.68
C ALA A 137 -4.29 19.61 12.24
N GLY A 138 -5.54 19.53 11.77
CA GLY A 138 -5.92 19.85 10.39
C GLY A 138 -5.50 18.79 9.36
N ILE A 139 -4.82 17.73 9.80
CA ILE A 139 -4.46 16.55 9.01
C ILE A 139 -5.28 15.35 9.45
N SER A 140 -5.79 14.57 8.49
CA SER A 140 -6.63 13.41 8.80
C SER A 140 -6.54 12.33 7.73
N TYR A 141 -6.85 11.09 8.12
CA TYR A 141 -7.09 9.98 7.20
C TYR A 141 -8.36 10.16 6.36
N ARG A 142 -9.21 11.14 6.70
CA ARG A 142 -10.38 11.48 5.90
C ARG A 142 -9.99 11.80 4.45
N ARG A 143 -10.68 11.14 3.51
CA ARG A 143 -10.47 11.16 2.05
C ARG A 143 -9.12 10.58 1.59
N LYS A 144 -8.44 9.79 2.42
CA LYS A 144 -7.24 9.03 2.04
C LYS A 144 -7.61 7.60 1.68
N GLU A 145 -6.76 6.99 0.84
CA GLU A 145 -7.04 5.71 0.19
C GLU A 145 -6.18 4.57 0.70
N PHE A 146 -6.73 3.36 0.64
CA PHE A 146 -5.93 2.14 0.75
C PHE A 146 -5.16 1.94 -0.55
N VAL A 147 -3.83 1.82 -0.42
CA VAL A 147 -2.91 1.81 -1.55
C VAL A 147 -2.48 0.42 -1.96
N LYS A 148 -2.62 -0.57 -1.06
CA LYS A 148 -2.17 -1.93 -1.29
C LYS A 148 -3.07 -2.91 -0.53
N ILE A 149 -3.48 -3.98 -1.19
CA ILE A 149 -4.31 -5.05 -0.63
C ILE A 149 -3.59 -6.36 -0.87
N MET A 150 -3.21 -7.02 0.22
CA MET A 150 -2.53 -8.30 0.24
C MET A 150 -3.48 -9.38 0.75
N PRO A 151 -3.22 -10.67 0.47
CA PRO A 151 -4.09 -11.74 0.94
C PRO A 151 -4.36 -11.70 2.45
N ASN A 152 -3.36 -11.31 3.24
CA ASN A 152 -3.39 -11.32 4.69
C ASN A 152 -3.55 -9.95 5.35
N TYR A 153 -3.35 -8.82 4.65
CA TYR A 153 -3.55 -7.49 5.21
C TYR A 153 -3.94 -6.45 4.16
N VAL A 154 -4.56 -5.35 4.61
CA VAL A 154 -4.82 -4.16 3.79
C VAL A 154 -3.99 -3.00 4.31
N GLN A 155 -3.40 -2.21 3.40
CA GLN A 155 -2.51 -1.10 3.75
C GLN A 155 -3.12 0.24 3.31
N HIS A 156 -3.22 1.13 4.28
CA HIS A 156 -3.61 2.52 4.07
C HIS A 156 -2.40 3.39 3.73
N GLY A 157 -2.54 4.27 2.72
CA GLY A 157 -1.44 5.09 2.18
C GLY A 157 -0.99 6.25 3.07
N GLY A 158 -1.47 6.31 4.31
CA GLY A 158 -1.08 7.31 5.29
C GLY A 158 -1.31 8.75 4.83
N LEU A 159 -0.38 9.62 5.22
CA LEU A 159 -0.35 11.02 4.82
C LEU A 159 0.90 11.28 3.98
N ARG A 160 0.83 12.25 3.06
CA ARG A 160 2.01 12.69 2.29
C ARG A 160 2.85 13.73 3.03
N SER A 161 2.25 14.45 3.98
CA SER A 161 2.91 15.42 4.84
C SER A 161 2.11 15.61 6.12
N TYR A 162 2.75 16.05 7.19
CA TYR A 162 2.08 16.41 8.45
C TYR A 162 1.44 17.82 8.42
N GLY A 163 1.34 18.44 7.24
CA GLY A 163 0.94 19.83 7.10
C GLY A 163 2.12 20.80 7.28
N VAL A 164 1.87 22.09 7.02
CA VAL A 164 2.90 23.14 7.01
C VAL A 164 3.46 23.39 8.41
N ASP A 165 2.59 23.40 9.43
CA ASP A 165 2.97 23.74 10.81
C ASP A 165 3.84 22.66 11.46
N ALA A 166 3.50 21.38 11.25
CA ALA A 166 4.32 20.28 11.74
C ALA A 166 5.66 20.17 10.98
N GLU A 167 5.69 20.53 9.69
CA GLU A 167 6.93 20.59 8.92
C GLU A 167 7.84 21.73 9.40
N LEU A 168 7.27 22.87 9.81
CA LEU A 168 8.00 23.95 10.46
C LEU A 168 8.60 23.49 11.81
N ALA A 169 7.84 22.73 12.60
CA ALA A 169 8.30 22.15 13.85
C ALA A 169 9.41 21.09 13.65
N LYS A 170 9.42 20.35 12.53
CA LYS A 170 10.56 19.48 12.18
C LYS A 170 11.81 20.29 11.88
N ARG A 171 11.68 21.39 11.13
CA ARG A 171 12.81 22.28 10.79
C ARG A 171 13.44 22.96 12.01
N SER A 172 12.68 23.16 13.08
CA SER A 172 13.20 23.67 14.35
C SER A 172 13.95 22.62 15.21
N GLY A 173 14.19 21.41 14.69
CA GLY A 173 14.97 20.37 15.37
C GLY A 173 14.16 19.46 16.29
N SER A 174 12.83 19.59 16.31
CA SER A 174 11.92 18.71 17.06
C SER A 174 11.63 17.43 16.28
N ASN A 175 12.66 16.64 15.96
CA ASN A 175 12.50 15.31 15.33
C ASN A 175 12.10 14.21 16.34
N LEU A 176 11.86 14.61 17.59
CA LEU A 176 11.60 13.74 18.74
C LEU A 176 10.43 12.78 18.54
N ALA A 177 9.36 13.20 17.84
CA ALA A 177 8.20 12.34 17.61
C ALA A 177 8.48 11.13 16.70
N VAL A 178 9.44 11.24 15.77
CA VAL A 178 9.80 10.16 14.84
C VAL A 178 10.77 9.16 15.49
N GLU A 179 11.77 9.66 16.24
CA GLU A 179 12.71 8.81 16.99
C GLU A 179 11.98 7.99 18.06
N ASN A 180 11.06 8.61 18.82
CA ASN A 180 10.28 7.95 19.85
C ASN A 180 9.45 6.76 19.32
N LEU A 181 8.97 6.85 18.08
CA LEU A 181 8.16 5.78 17.48
C LEU A 181 8.99 4.54 17.15
N ARG A 182 10.23 4.75 16.70
CA ARG A 182 11.16 3.65 16.41
C ARG A 182 11.58 2.95 17.71
N GLU A 183 11.95 3.71 18.73
CA GLU A 183 12.30 3.16 20.04
C GLU A 183 11.15 2.38 20.67
N GLU A 184 9.91 2.85 20.51
CA GLU A 184 8.72 2.13 20.96
C GLU A 184 8.52 0.82 20.18
N TRP A 185 8.75 0.83 18.86
CA TRP A 185 8.70 -0.39 18.05
C TRP A 185 9.77 -1.40 18.44
N GLU A 186 11.02 -0.97 18.65
CA GLU A 186 12.13 -1.86 19.08
C GLU A 186 11.83 -2.50 20.44
N ARG A 187 11.35 -1.70 21.40
CA ARG A 187 10.94 -2.18 22.73
C ARG A 187 9.84 -3.23 22.65
N GLU A 188 8.80 -2.97 21.86
CA GLU A 188 7.69 -3.90 21.68
C GLU A 188 8.11 -5.15 20.89
N TYR A 189 9.05 -4.99 19.96
CA TYR A 189 9.64 -6.09 19.20
C TYR A 189 10.36 -7.09 20.11
N GLU A 190 11.15 -6.59 21.07
CA GLU A 190 11.90 -7.39 22.03
C GLU A 190 11.03 -8.00 23.13
N LYS A 191 10.02 -7.26 23.61
CA LYS A 191 9.11 -7.71 24.69
C LYS A 191 8.35 -8.99 24.34
N CYS A 192 8.05 -9.18 23.06
CA CYS A 192 7.11 -10.18 22.58
C CYS A 192 7.71 -11.11 21.53
N PRO A 193 8.13 -12.34 21.90
CA PRO A 193 8.56 -13.32 20.92
C PRO A 193 7.35 -13.91 20.18
N GLY A 194 7.49 -14.13 18.87
CA GLY A 194 6.45 -14.71 18.01
C GLY A 194 5.77 -13.69 17.10
N VAL A 195 4.67 -14.13 16.48
CA VAL A 195 3.90 -13.33 15.52
C VAL A 195 3.11 -12.26 16.25
N LYS A 196 3.31 -11.00 15.86
CA LYS A 196 2.66 -9.85 16.51
C LYS A 196 1.44 -9.36 15.74
N ASN A 197 1.56 -9.29 14.42
CA ASN A 197 0.49 -8.89 13.50
C ASN A 197 -0.49 -10.04 13.27
N LEU A 198 -1.29 -10.37 14.30
CA LEU A 198 -2.35 -11.38 14.24
C LEU A 198 -3.56 -10.88 13.45
N ALA A 199 -4.44 -11.80 13.05
CA ALA A 199 -5.71 -11.43 12.42
C ALA A 199 -6.51 -10.40 13.26
N GLY A 200 -6.97 -9.32 12.62
CA GLY A 200 -7.73 -8.25 13.25
C GLY A 200 -6.89 -7.16 13.92
N THR A 201 -5.56 -7.28 13.98
CA THR A 201 -4.71 -6.21 14.52
C THR A 201 -4.61 -5.02 13.56
N VAL A 202 -4.44 -3.83 14.14
CA VAL A 202 -4.12 -2.60 13.42
C VAL A 202 -2.72 -2.16 13.81
N SER A 203 -1.88 -1.90 12.81
CA SER A 203 -0.47 -1.61 13.02
C SER A 203 -0.03 -0.42 12.18
N ILE A 204 0.85 0.43 12.70
CA ILE A 204 1.46 1.52 11.94
C ILE A 204 2.79 1.07 11.35
N LEU A 205 3.09 1.50 10.13
CA LEU A 205 4.35 1.20 9.47
C LEU A 205 5.44 2.15 9.97
N VAL A 206 6.48 1.57 10.55
CA VAL A 206 7.67 2.25 11.06
C VAL A 206 8.79 2.06 10.03
N ARG A 207 9.02 3.10 9.23
CA ARG A 207 10.12 3.20 8.28
C ARG A 207 11.38 3.61 9.02
N ASP A 208 12.50 3.04 8.57
CA ASP A 208 13.83 3.45 9.03
C ASP A 208 14.26 4.70 8.23
N PRO A 209 14.51 5.84 8.91
CA PRO A 209 14.88 7.09 8.25
C PRO A 209 16.25 7.03 7.55
N SER A 210 17.09 6.03 7.85
CA SER A 210 18.39 5.83 7.18
C SER A 210 18.27 5.16 5.80
N LYS A 211 17.10 4.58 5.48
CA LYS A 211 16.92 3.72 4.29
C LYS A 211 16.69 4.41 2.94
N PRO A 212 16.24 5.67 2.80
CA PRO A 212 16.26 6.33 1.51
C PRO A 212 17.60 7.05 1.34
N PRO A 213 18.61 6.44 0.68
CA PRO A 213 19.80 7.17 0.33
C PRO A 213 19.41 8.33 -0.60
N PRO A 214 20.02 9.50 -0.42
CA PRO A 214 19.80 10.65 -1.26
C PRO A 214 20.08 10.29 -2.72
N LYS A 215 19.19 10.68 -3.64
CA LYS A 215 19.38 10.42 -5.06
C LYS A 215 20.22 11.55 -5.65
N LEU A 216 21.42 11.21 -6.07
CA LEU A 216 22.25 12.10 -6.87
C LEU A 216 21.52 12.42 -8.19
N LYS A 217 21.25 13.70 -8.43
CA LYS A 217 20.67 14.23 -9.66
C LYS A 217 21.67 15.14 -10.35
N LEU A 218 21.89 14.94 -11.66
CA LEU A 218 22.66 15.90 -12.46
C LEU A 218 21.76 17.08 -12.81
N VAL A 219 22.06 18.26 -12.28
CA VAL A 219 21.32 19.51 -12.52
C VAL A 219 22.21 20.49 -13.30
N ALA A 220 21.61 21.24 -14.22
CA ALA A 220 22.31 22.32 -14.90
C ALA A 220 22.06 23.64 -14.15
N ARG A 221 23.08 24.18 -13.48
CA ARG A 221 23.03 25.48 -12.80
C ARG A 221 24.09 26.40 -13.40
N LYS A 222 23.69 27.60 -13.80
CA LYS A 222 24.59 28.62 -14.37
C LYS A 222 25.45 28.11 -15.55
N GLY A 223 24.88 27.22 -16.39
CA GLY A 223 25.57 26.65 -17.55
C GLY A 223 26.57 25.53 -17.23
N LYS A 224 26.68 25.08 -15.97
CA LYS A 224 27.51 23.94 -15.55
C LYS A 224 26.63 22.79 -15.07
N LEU A 225 27.05 21.56 -15.36
CA LEU A 225 26.43 20.35 -14.83
C LEU A 225 26.99 20.10 -13.42
N GLU A 226 26.11 20.10 -12.42
CA GLU A 226 26.42 19.87 -11.00
C GLU A 226 25.65 18.62 -10.55
N ILE A 227 26.27 17.80 -9.69
CA ILE A 227 25.57 16.70 -9.03
C ILE A 227 24.95 17.29 -7.78
N ASP A 228 23.62 17.39 -7.78
CA ASP A 228 22.83 17.85 -6.64
C ASP A 228 22.30 16.63 -5.88
N GLU A 229 22.32 16.73 -4.57
CA GLU A 229 21.79 15.72 -3.69
C GLU A 229 20.32 16.03 -3.46
N GLU A 230 19.43 15.36 -4.21
CA GLU A 230 18.00 15.53 -3.96
C GLU A 230 17.60 14.70 -2.75
N GLU A 231 17.30 15.38 -1.65
CA GLU A 231 16.52 14.82 -0.56
C GLU A 231 15.15 14.41 -1.12
N ILE A 232 14.96 13.11 -1.30
CA ILE A 232 13.66 12.56 -1.68
C ILE A 232 12.75 12.82 -0.50
N GLY A 233 11.76 13.70 -0.67
CA GLY A 233 10.67 13.84 0.30
C GLY A 233 10.08 12.46 0.57
N THR A 234 10.40 11.90 1.73
CA THR A 234 9.87 10.62 2.18
C THR A 234 8.55 10.88 2.85
N ASP A 235 7.56 10.02 2.61
CA ASP A 235 6.29 10.16 3.33
C ASP A 235 6.55 10.12 4.84
N PRO A 236 5.82 10.92 5.62
CA PRO A 236 5.97 10.97 7.07
C PRO A 236 5.84 9.57 7.70
N ASN A 237 6.86 9.20 8.48
CA ASN A 237 6.93 7.92 9.18
C ASN A 237 5.73 7.71 10.13
N GLY A 238 5.25 6.49 10.32
CA GLY A 238 4.17 6.21 11.27
C GLY A 238 2.79 6.78 10.89
N THR A 239 2.62 7.28 9.67
CA THR A 239 1.31 7.71 9.16
C THR A 239 0.61 6.61 8.37
N GLU A 240 1.37 5.74 7.70
CA GLU A 240 0.84 4.56 7.03
C GLU A 240 0.47 3.50 8.07
N PHE A 241 -0.62 2.79 7.83
CA PHE A 241 -1.06 1.72 8.71
C PHE A 241 -1.61 0.55 7.91
N VAL A 242 -1.63 -0.61 8.55
CA VAL A 242 -2.12 -1.88 8.03
C VAL A 242 -3.19 -2.44 8.96
N ILE A 243 -4.18 -3.11 8.37
CA ILE A 243 -5.16 -3.91 9.10
C ILE A 243 -4.99 -5.35 8.65
N SER A 244 -4.64 -6.23 9.58
CA SER A 244 -4.44 -7.65 9.31
C SER A 244 -5.79 -8.36 9.13
N ILE A 245 -5.99 -9.00 7.98
CA ILE A 245 -7.10 -9.94 7.72
C ILE A 245 -6.78 -11.31 8.32
N MET A 246 -5.51 -11.71 8.23
CA MET A 246 -4.95 -12.97 8.74
C MET A 246 -3.61 -12.70 9.44
N ASP A 247 -3.06 -13.70 10.11
CA ASP A 247 -1.73 -13.62 10.71
C ASP A 247 -0.69 -13.26 9.63
N SER A 248 0.09 -12.22 9.91
CA SER A 248 0.95 -11.54 8.95
C SER A 248 2.37 -11.34 9.52
N PRO A 249 3.14 -12.43 9.72
CA PRO A 249 4.46 -12.37 10.34
C PRO A 249 5.47 -11.51 9.57
N GLU A 250 5.27 -11.32 8.26
CA GLU A 250 6.14 -10.45 7.45
C GLU A 250 6.06 -8.98 7.84
N LEU A 251 4.98 -8.56 8.51
CA LEU A 251 4.80 -7.19 8.97
C LEU A 251 5.59 -6.91 10.25
N ASP A 252 5.90 -7.92 11.05
CA ASP A 252 6.51 -7.77 12.39
C ASP A 252 7.87 -7.03 12.33
N ALA A 253 8.58 -7.13 11.21
CA ALA A 253 9.87 -6.47 10.99
C ALA A 253 9.77 -4.95 10.73
N SER A 254 8.57 -4.40 10.52
CA SER A 254 8.39 -2.98 10.17
C SER A 254 7.07 -2.36 10.61
N ALA A 255 6.21 -3.11 11.29
CA ALA A 255 4.91 -2.64 11.74
C ALA A 255 4.79 -2.75 13.26
N LEU A 256 4.41 -1.65 13.90
CA LEU A 256 4.09 -1.58 15.32
C LEU A 256 2.60 -1.80 15.51
N VAL A 257 2.21 -2.83 16.25
CA VAL A 257 0.80 -3.10 16.59
C VAL A 257 0.29 -2.06 17.59
N ILE A 258 -0.68 -1.24 17.15
CA ILE A 258 -1.26 -0.14 17.93
C ILE A 258 -2.66 -0.41 18.43
N GLY A 259 -3.32 -1.45 17.93
CA GLY A 259 -4.70 -1.72 18.26
C GLY A 259 -5.25 -2.99 17.61
N GLN A 260 -6.56 -3.15 17.74
CA GLN A 260 -7.32 -4.21 17.09
C GLN A 260 -8.68 -3.72 16.62
N VAL A 261 -9.22 -4.36 15.59
CA VAL A 261 -10.58 -4.16 15.13
C VAL A 261 -11.54 -4.77 16.14
N LEU A 262 -12.40 -3.93 16.74
CA LEU A 262 -13.45 -4.33 17.67
C LEU A 262 -14.76 -4.65 16.93
N ASP A 263 -15.05 -3.90 15.86
CA ASP A 263 -16.24 -4.06 15.03
C ASP A 263 -15.94 -3.68 13.58
N GLY A 264 -16.69 -4.19 12.62
CA GLY A 264 -16.48 -3.92 11.20
C GLY A 264 -15.43 -4.80 10.52
N MET A 265 -15.10 -5.98 11.08
CA MET A 265 -14.13 -6.89 10.46
C MET A 265 -14.62 -7.44 9.11
N GLU A 266 -15.93 -7.54 8.91
CA GLU A 266 -16.57 -7.83 7.65
C GLU A 266 -16.30 -6.76 6.58
N VAL A 267 -16.22 -5.48 6.98
CA VAL A 267 -15.82 -4.38 6.10
C VAL A 267 -14.37 -4.56 5.67
N VAL A 268 -13.46 -4.90 6.59
CA VAL A 268 -12.05 -5.19 6.29
C VAL A 268 -11.92 -6.36 5.31
N LYS A 269 -12.65 -7.45 5.53
CA LYS A 269 -12.69 -8.59 4.60
C LYS A 269 -13.23 -8.19 3.22
N ARG A 270 -14.23 -7.29 3.17
CA ARG A 270 -14.77 -6.75 1.91
C ARG A 270 -13.73 -5.93 1.15
N ILE A 271 -12.92 -5.13 1.84
CA ILE A 271 -11.76 -4.44 1.24
C ILE A 271 -10.80 -5.49 0.68
N GLY A 272 -10.46 -6.53 1.44
CA GLY A 272 -9.58 -7.62 1.00
C GLY A 272 -10.02 -8.36 -0.28
N GLN A 273 -11.31 -8.30 -0.63
CA GLN A 273 -11.86 -8.92 -1.84
C GLN A 273 -11.83 -8.02 -3.07
N VAL A 274 -11.43 -6.74 -2.93
CA VAL A 274 -11.30 -5.82 -4.05
C VAL A 274 -10.24 -6.32 -5.01
N LYS A 275 -10.56 -6.34 -6.32
CA LYS A 275 -9.60 -6.77 -7.35
C LYS A 275 -8.38 -5.85 -7.35
N THR A 276 -7.21 -6.45 -7.42
CA THR A 276 -5.93 -5.74 -7.42
C THR A 276 -5.12 -6.01 -8.66
N VAL A 277 -4.16 -5.12 -8.92
CA VAL A 277 -3.13 -5.35 -9.93
C VAL A 277 -2.34 -6.62 -9.57
N GLN A 278 -2.33 -7.57 -10.50
CA GLN A 278 -1.65 -8.85 -10.33
C GLN A 278 -0.15 -8.66 -10.06
N GLU A 279 0.33 -9.33 -9.01
CA GLU A 279 1.76 -9.43 -8.75
C GLU A 279 2.45 -10.34 -9.78
N ASN A 280 3.60 -9.89 -10.30
CA ASN A 280 4.39 -10.65 -11.27
C ASN A 280 5.87 -10.80 -10.86
N THR A 281 6.18 -10.64 -9.58
CA THR A 281 7.55 -10.68 -9.04
C THR A 281 8.23 -12.03 -9.28
N ALA A 282 7.47 -13.12 -9.30
CA ALA A 282 7.98 -14.48 -9.52
C ALA A 282 8.41 -14.76 -10.97
N SER A 283 8.01 -13.92 -11.95
CA SER A 283 8.34 -14.16 -13.36
C SER A 283 9.85 -14.03 -13.62
N PRO A 284 10.47 -14.98 -14.35
CA PRO A 284 11.89 -14.88 -14.70
C PRO A 284 12.19 -13.61 -15.51
N TYR A 285 11.27 -13.20 -16.39
CA TYR A 285 11.41 -11.96 -17.17
C TYR A 285 11.38 -10.73 -16.28
N PHE A 286 10.49 -10.69 -15.29
CA PHE A 286 10.39 -9.56 -14.36
C PHE A 286 11.65 -9.45 -13.50
N ARG A 287 12.16 -10.58 -12.98
CA ARG A 287 13.40 -10.64 -12.22
C ARG A 287 14.59 -10.13 -13.03
N VAL A 288 14.74 -10.58 -14.27
CA VAL A 288 15.80 -10.10 -15.17
C VAL A 288 15.63 -8.61 -15.45
N ALA A 289 14.42 -8.15 -15.78
CA ALA A 289 14.15 -6.73 -16.04
C ALA A 289 14.50 -5.85 -14.83
N LYS A 290 14.25 -6.33 -13.61
CA LYS A 290 14.64 -5.64 -12.38
C LYS A 290 16.16 -5.61 -12.20
N LEU A 291 16.84 -6.74 -12.43
CA LEU A 291 18.30 -6.86 -12.31
C LEU A 291 19.04 -5.93 -13.28
N ILE A 292 18.55 -5.78 -14.52
CA ILE A 292 19.14 -4.88 -15.53
C ILE A 292 18.74 -3.40 -15.32
N GLY A 293 17.92 -3.10 -14.31
CA GLY A 293 17.49 -1.74 -14.00
C GLY A 293 16.43 -1.16 -14.95
N ASP A 294 15.59 -1.99 -15.59
CA ASP A 294 14.48 -1.50 -16.42
C ASP A 294 13.51 -0.67 -15.56
N LYS A 295 13.42 0.63 -15.87
CA LYS A 295 12.54 1.57 -15.16
C LYS A 295 11.07 1.11 -15.18
N ARG A 296 10.62 0.46 -16.25
CA ARG A 296 9.24 -0.04 -16.36
C ARG A 296 8.98 -1.14 -15.34
N ALA A 297 9.94 -2.04 -15.11
CA ALA A 297 9.82 -3.07 -14.08
C ALA A 297 9.76 -2.45 -12.68
N VAL A 298 10.59 -1.45 -12.39
CA VAL A 298 10.57 -0.70 -11.12
C VAL A 298 9.24 0.02 -10.89
N VAL A 299 8.66 0.62 -11.94
CA VAL A 299 7.37 1.31 -11.84
C VAL A 299 6.22 0.31 -11.70
N ALA A 300 6.26 -0.81 -12.42
CA ALA A 300 5.25 -1.86 -12.33
C ALA A 300 5.21 -2.50 -10.95
N GLU A 301 6.37 -2.77 -10.35
CA GLU A 301 6.49 -3.35 -9.00
C GLU A 301 5.72 -2.53 -7.96
N ARG A 302 5.85 -1.20 -8.02
CA ARG A 302 5.18 -0.27 -7.10
C ARG A 302 3.65 -0.26 -7.27
N GLY A 303 3.17 -0.70 -8.42
CA GLY A 303 1.74 -0.79 -8.72
C GLY A 303 1.12 -2.13 -8.38
N PHE A 304 1.92 -3.17 -8.07
CA PHE A 304 1.38 -4.48 -7.71
C PHE A 304 0.54 -4.39 -6.44
N ASN A 305 -0.52 -5.20 -6.42
CA ASN A 305 -1.46 -5.30 -5.30
C ASN A 305 -2.22 -3.99 -5.01
N ARG A 306 -2.09 -2.98 -5.87
CA ARG A 306 -2.91 -1.78 -5.82
C ARG A 306 -4.35 -2.14 -6.21
N PRO A 307 -5.37 -1.70 -5.46
CA PRO A 307 -6.75 -1.95 -5.83
C PRO A 307 -7.13 -1.23 -7.12
N TYR A 308 -7.95 -1.88 -7.95
CA TYR A 308 -8.55 -1.24 -9.13
C TYR A 308 -9.66 -0.25 -8.74
N ALA A 309 -10.43 -0.59 -7.70
CA ALA A 309 -11.43 0.28 -7.10
C ALA A 309 -10.78 1.21 -6.08
N LYS A 310 -11.29 2.44 -5.96
CA LYS A 310 -10.83 3.37 -4.94
C LYS A 310 -11.44 3.02 -3.60
N VAL A 311 -10.64 2.50 -2.68
CA VAL A 311 -11.05 2.26 -1.29
C VAL A 311 -10.62 3.45 -0.45
N VAL A 312 -11.58 4.21 0.08
CA VAL A 312 -11.34 5.52 0.71
C VAL A 312 -11.98 5.57 2.09
N ILE A 313 -11.32 6.23 3.04
CA ILE A 313 -11.91 6.59 4.33
C ILE A 313 -12.75 7.85 4.14
N ASN A 314 -14.08 7.73 4.10
CA ASN A 314 -14.99 8.86 3.90
C ASN A 314 -15.03 9.79 5.13
N ASN A 315 -14.99 9.20 6.32
CA ASN A 315 -14.96 9.91 7.60
C ASN A 315 -14.20 9.08 8.64
N CYS A 316 -13.65 9.73 9.65
CA CYS A 316 -12.99 9.05 10.77
C CYS A 316 -12.96 9.96 12.00
N GLY A 317 -12.79 9.36 13.18
CA GLY A 317 -12.74 10.11 14.43
C GLY A 317 -12.46 9.22 15.64
N LEU A 318 -12.16 9.85 16.77
CA LEU A 318 -12.10 9.17 18.06
C LEU A 318 -13.53 8.95 18.59
N MET A 319 -13.67 7.91 19.39
CA MET A 319 -14.90 7.58 20.13
C MET A 319 -14.57 7.55 21.62
N ASP A 320 -15.49 8.09 22.41
CA ASP A 320 -15.43 8.08 23.87
C ASP A 320 -15.77 6.69 24.44
#